data_AF-A0A1L8E145-F1
#
_entry.id   AF-A0A1L8E145-F1
#
_cell.length_a   1.000
_cell.length_b   1.000
_cell.length_c   1.000
_cell.angle_alpha   90.00
_cell.angle_beta   90.00
_cell.angle_gamma   90.00
#
_symmetry.space_group_name_H-M   'P 1'
#
loop_
_entity.id
_entity.type
_entity.pdbx_description
1 polymer ?
#
loop_
_entity_poly.entity_id
_entity_poly.type
_entity_poly.pdbx_seq_one_letter_code
_entity_poly.pdbx_strand_id
1 'polypeptide(L)'
;FRSPFFIFDSYKIFRGAFFQGKLHHPKMRITEIVRAVATEVAAKPNKPQLRGLHHATIKKNLAVSLVLCTISVIAVKLLHNDRRKANYAEYYKNYDADAAFERMRKAGLFQSASADD
;
A
#
# COMPACT_ATOMS: atom_id res chain seq x y z
N PHE A 1 11.81 -11.66 22.82
CA PHE A 1 10.49 -11.44 22.22
C PHE A 1 10.71 -10.90 20.82
N ARG A 2 10.33 -11.68 19.81
CA ARG A 2 10.79 -11.62 18.42
C ARG A 2 9.63 -11.22 17.53
N SER A 3 9.76 -10.12 16.79
CA SER A 3 8.87 -9.79 15.66
C SER A 3 9.71 -9.68 14.39
N PRO A 4 9.57 -10.61 13.43
CA PRO A 4 10.13 -10.46 12.09
C PRO A 4 9.10 -9.71 11.24
N PHE A 5 9.32 -8.42 10.98
CA PHE A 5 8.51 -7.69 10.00
C PHE A 5 9.29 -7.59 8.70
N PHE A 6 8.94 -8.49 7.79
CA PHE A 6 9.05 -8.43 6.33
C PHE A 6 9.87 -7.26 5.76
N ILE A 7 11.13 -7.56 5.45
CA ILE A 7 11.89 -6.83 4.43
C ILE A 7 11.61 -7.57 3.13
N PHE A 8 10.64 -7.07 2.36
CA PHE A 8 10.59 -7.33 0.93
C PHE A 8 11.78 -6.61 0.31
N ASP A 9 12.90 -7.32 0.21
CA ASP A 9 14.01 -6.93 -0.65
C ASP A 9 13.51 -7.09 -2.09
N SER A 10 13.30 -5.96 -2.77
CA SER A 10 12.96 -5.89 -4.19
C SER A 10 14.14 -6.40 -5.02
N TYR A 11 14.29 -7.72 -5.06
CA TYR A 11 15.06 -8.35 -6.11
C TYR A 11 14.28 -8.23 -7.43
N LYS A 12 14.94 -7.55 -8.36
CA LYS A 12 14.86 -7.86 -9.78
C LYS A 12 13.51 -7.48 -10.42
N ILE A 13 13.35 -6.16 -10.56
CA ILE A 13 12.57 -5.54 -11.62
C ILE A 13 12.90 -6.27 -12.94
N PHE A 14 11.91 -7.02 -13.39
CA PHE A 14 11.66 -7.54 -14.73
C PHE A 14 12.63 -7.00 -15.79
N ARG A 15 13.49 -7.87 -16.34
CA ARG A 15 13.15 -8.66 -17.53
C ARG A 15 12.73 -7.74 -18.68
N GLY A 16 13.69 -7.02 -19.26
CA GLY A 16 13.45 -6.07 -20.34
C GLY A 16 14.67 -5.88 -21.24
N ALA A 17 15.20 -6.97 -21.80
CA ALA A 17 16.05 -6.96 -22.99
C ALA A 17 16.34 -8.41 -23.43
N PHE A 18 15.32 -9.14 -23.88
CA PHE A 18 15.56 -10.38 -24.64
C PHE A 18 14.71 -10.36 -25.90
N PHE A 19 15.15 -9.52 -26.82
CA PHE A 19 14.72 -9.56 -28.22
C PHE A 19 15.98 -9.47 -29.07
N GLN A 20 16.62 -10.61 -29.32
CA GLN A 20 17.49 -10.75 -30.47
C GLN A 20 17.33 -12.15 -31.06
N GLY A 21 16.61 -12.19 -32.17
CA GLY A 21 17.13 -12.70 -33.44
C GLY A 21 17.82 -14.07 -33.47
N LYS A 22 17.16 -14.96 -34.22
CA LYS A 22 17.66 -16.20 -34.85
C LYS A 22 17.78 -17.43 -33.95
N LEU A 23 16.65 -18.15 -33.91
CA LEU A 23 16.62 -19.60 -33.96
C LEU A 23 17.45 -20.10 -35.15
N HIS A 24 18.64 -20.62 -34.90
CA HIS A 24 19.24 -21.68 -35.70
C HIS A 24 19.64 -22.76 -34.71
N HIS A 25 18.90 -23.87 -34.69
CA HIS A 25 19.09 -24.97 -33.75
C HIS A 25 20.49 -25.58 -33.89
N PRO A 26 21.42 -25.37 -32.94
CA PRO A 26 22.58 -26.22 -32.83
C PRO A 26 22.15 -27.42 -31.98
N LYS A 27 22.45 -28.65 -32.42
CA LYS A 27 22.36 -29.83 -31.54
C LYS A 27 23.42 -29.70 -30.45
N MET A 28 23.15 -28.90 -29.42
CA MET A 28 24.04 -28.72 -28.29
C MET A 28 23.97 -29.96 -27.42
N ARG A 29 25.09 -30.67 -27.34
CA ARG A 29 25.26 -31.73 -26.35
C ARG A 29 25.20 -31.10 -24.96
N ILE A 30 24.56 -31.79 -24.02
CA ILE A 30 24.29 -31.36 -22.64
C ILE A 30 25.54 -30.73 -21.97
N THR A 31 26.73 -31.19 -22.32
CA THR A 31 28.03 -30.68 -21.84
C THR A 31 28.30 -29.20 -22.14
N GLU A 32 27.79 -28.66 -23.25
CA GLU A 32 28.03 -27.25 -23.61
C GLU A 32 27.05 -26.30 -22.95
N ILE A 33 25.80 -26.75 -22.70
CA ILE A 33 24.82 -26.01 -21.89
C ILE A 33 25.36 -25.86 -20.46
N VAL A 34 25.93 -26.93 -19.90
CA VAL A 34 26.56 -26.91 -18.57
C VAL A 34 27.75 -25.94 -18.52
N ARG A 35 28.57 -25.87 -19.58
CA ARG A 35 29.67 -24.89 -19.68
C ARG A 35 29.16 -23.45 -19.78
N ALA A 36 28.15 -23.18 -20.60
CA ALA A 36 27.59 -21.83 -20.75
C ALA A 36 27.02 -21.31 -19.43
N VAL A 37 26.25 -22.14 -18.72
CA VAL A 37 25.70 -21.79 -17.40
C VAL A 37 26.80 -21.59 -16.36
N ALA A 38 27.87 -22.40 -16.38
CA ALA A 38 29.00 -22.22 -15.47
C ALA A 38 29.77 -20.91 -15.71
N THR A 39 29.89 -20.46 -16.96
CA THR A 39 30.59 -19.22 -17.30
C THR A 39 29.82 -17.94 -16.91
N GLU A 40 28.48 -17.99 -16.85
CA GLU A 40 27.68 -16.86 -16.35
C GLU A 40 27.83 -16.66 -14.84
N VAL A 41 28.00 -17.76 -14.09
CA VAL A 41 28.24 -17.72 -12.64
C VAL A 41 29.68 -17.31 -12.32
N ALA A 42 30.64 -17.61 -13.20
CA ALA A 42 32.04 -17.25 -13.04
C ALA A 42 32.38 -15.80 -13.45
N ALA A 43 31.39 -15.01 -13.89
CA ALA A 43 31.60 -13.60 -14.17
C ALA A 43 32.00 -12.85 -12.89
N LYS A 44 33.19 -12.24 -12.90
CA LYS A 44 33.77 -11.52 -11.78
C LYS A 44 32.78 -10.42 -11.31
N PRO A 45 32.24 -10.47 -10.07
CA PRO A 45 31.31 -9.45 -9.62
C PRO A 45 32.02 -8.10 -9.54
N ASN A 46 31.39 -7.06 -10.09
CA ASN A 46 31.87 -5.69 -9.94
C ASN A 46 32.05 -5.37 -8.44
N LYS A 47 33.12 -4.66 -8.10
CA LYS A 47 33.48 -4.36 -6.71
C LYS A 47 32.30 -3.66 -6.02
N PRO A 48 31.73 -4.22 -4.94
CA PRO A 48 30.63 -3.60 -4.23
C PRO A 48 31.11 -2.33 -3.52
N GLN A 49 30.19 -1.38 -3.33
CA GLN A 49 30.50 -0.11 -2.69
C GLN A 49 30.54 -0.31 -1.17
N LEU A 50 31.74 -0.24 -0.56
CA LEU A 50 31.96 -0.56 0.86
C LEU A 50 31.95 0.66 1.80
N ARG A 51 31.79 1.88 1.26
CA ARG A 51 31.84 3.13 2.03
C ARG A 51 30.56 3.93 1.81
N GLY A 52 30.09 4.62 2.87
CA GLY A 52 28.93 5.50 2.79
C GLY A 52 27.56 4.81 2.76
N LEU A 53 27.49 3.50 3.06
CA LEU A 53 26.25 2.72 3.06
C LEU A 53 25.16 3.33 3.97
N HIS A 54 25.57 3.88 5.12
CA HIS A 54 24.64 4.46 6.07
C HIS A 54 23.97 5.74 5.53
N HIS A 55 24.73 6.63 4.89
CA HIS A 55 24.18 7.82 4.24
C HIS A 55 23.25 7.48 3.08
N ALA A 56 23.56 6.43 2.32
CA ALA A 56 22.68 5.96 1.24
C ALA A 56 21.37 5.39 1.80
N THR A 57 21.44 4.66 2.92
CA THR A 57 20.27 4.08 3.59
C THR A 57 19.39 5.14 4.22
N ILE A 58 19.96 6.12 4.93
CA ILE A 58 19.20 7.23 5.54
C ILE A 58 18.43 8.00 4.46
N LYS A 59 19.07 8.34 3.33
CA LYS A 59 18.40 9.08 2.25
C LYS A 59 17.21 8.31 1.68
N LYS A 60 17.36 7.00 1.47
CA LYS A 60 16.27 6.14 1.00
C LYS A 60 15.14 6.04 2.03
N ASN A 61 15.47 5.75 3.29
CA ASN A 61 14.47 5.57 4.34
C ASN A 61 13.72 6.88 4.63
N LEU A 62 14.41 8.02 4.57
CA LEU A 62 13.78 9.33 4.74
C LEU A 62 12.74 9.59 3.62
N ALA A 63 13.10 9.35 2.37
CA ALA A 63 12.17 9.50 1.25
C ALA A 63 10.96 8.56 1.38
N VAL A 64 11.20 7.29 1.72
CA VAL A 64 10.13 6.30 1.95
C VAL A 64 9.22 6.72 3.11
N SER A 65 9.79 7.20 4.21
CA SER A 65 9.01 7.62 5.39
C SER A 65 8.09 8.81 5.09
N LEU A 66 8.54 9.77 4.29
CA LEU A 66 7.72 10.91 3.87
C LEU A 66 6.55 10.48 3.00
N VAL A 67 6.78 9.57 2.06
CA VAL A 67 5.73 9.03 1.20
C VAL A 67 4.71 8.23 2.00
N LEU A 68 5.16 7.38 2.92
CA LEU A 68 4.26 6.61 3.77
C LEU A 68 3.43 7.51 4.69
N CYS A 69 4.04 8.56 5.24
CA CYS A 69 3.35 9.54 6.06
C CYS A 69 2.24 10.24 5.27
N THR A 70 2.52 10.76 4.07
CA THR A 70 1.51 11.46 3.26
C THR A 70 0.36 10.54 2.85
N ILE A 71 0.65 9.30 2.46
CA ILE A 71 -0.38 8.29 2.16
C ILE A 71 -1.26 8.04 3.39
N SER A 72 -0.65 7.86 4.57
CA SER A 72 -1.40 7.59 5.80
C SER A 72 -2.37 8.73 6.15
N VAL A 73 -1.94 9.99 6.01
CA VAL A 73 -2.78 11.16 6.28
C VAL A 73 -3.94 11.24 5.28
N ILE A 74 -3.68 11.02 3.99
CA ILE A 74 -4.70 11.03 2.95
C ILE A 74 -5.72 9.92 3.19
N ALA A 75 -5.27 8.72 3.53
CA ALA A 75 -6.14 7.59 3.83
C ALA A 75 -7.10 7.92 4.98
N VAL A 76 -6.60 8.46 6.09
CA VAL A 76 -7.44 8.83 7.24
C VAL A 76 -8.41 9.95 6.88
N LYS A 77 -7.97 10.96 6.11
CA LYS A 77 -8.85 12.07 5.70
C LYS A 77 -10.04 11.57 4.88
N LEU A 78 -9.79 10.76 3.85
CA LEU A 78 -10.83 10.28 2.95
C LEU A 78 -11.74 9.22 3.60
N LEU A 79 -11.16 8.26 4.30
CA LEU A 79 -11.92 7.14 4.86
C LEU A 79 -12.66 7.50 6.14
N HIS A 80 -12.05 8.32 7.01
CA HIS A 80 -12.62 8.65 8.31
C HIS A 80 -13.35 9.99 8.28
N ASN A 81 -12.64 11.08 8.02
CA ASN A 81 -13.20 12.43 8.19
C ASN A 81 -14.29 12.74 7.17
N ASP A 82 -14.04 12.46 5.89
CA ASP A 82 -14.99 12.82 4.84
C ASP A 82 -16.25 11.95 4.88
N ARG A 83 -16.12 10.66 5.24
CA ARG A 83 -17.28 9.78 5.48
C ARG A 83 -18.17 10.31 6.60
N ARG A 84 -17.59 10.73 7.73
CA ARG A 84 -18.35 11.28 8.86
C ARG A 84 -19.10 12.53 8.44
N LYS A 85 -18.41 13.48 7.79
CA LYS A 85 -19.01 14.72 7.29
C LYS A 85 -20.14 14.45 6.30
N ALA A 86 -19.95 13.52 5.38
CA ALA A 86 -20.98 13.13 4.41
C ALA A 86 -22.22 12.55 5.10
N ASN A 87 -22.05 11.66 6.09
CA ASN A 87 -23.19 11.10 6.84
C ASN A 87 -23.96 12.17 7.61
N TYR A 88 -23.28 13.11 8.28
CA TYR A 88 -23.97 14.22 8.94
C TYR A 88 -24.71 15.10 7.93
N ALA A 89 -24.07 15.43 6.81
CA ALA A 89 -24.71 16.22 5.76
C ALA A 89 -25.92 15.51 5.14
N GLU A 90 -25.85 14.20 4.93
CA GLU A 90 -26.97 13.40 4.43
C GLU A 90 -28.12 13.34 5.41
N TYR A 91 -27.84 13.16 6.70
CA TYR A 91 -28.86 13.17 7.75
C TYR A 91 -29.64 14.48 7.74
N TYR A 92 -28.96 15.63 7.77
CA TYR A 92 -29.62 16.93 7.86
C TYR A 92 -30.25 17.43 6.55
N LYS A 93 -30.05 16.77 5.40
CA LYS A 93 -30.70 17.17 4.13
C LYS A 93 -32.22 16.97 4.16
N ASN A 94 -32.67 15.87 4.75
CA ASN A 94 -34.07 15.46 4.75
C ASN A 94 -34.62 15.31 6.18
N TYR A 95 -33.90 15.81 7.19
CA TYR A 95 -34.31 15.68 8.58
C TYR A 95 -35.41 16.70 8.91
N ASP A 96 -36.59 16.19 9.24
CA ASP A 96 -37.70 16.95 9.80
C ASP A 96 -37.69 16.80 11.33
N ALA A 97 -37.45 17.91 12.02
CA ALA A 97 -37.33 17.95 13.48
C ALA A 97 -38.67 17.68 14.18
N ASP A 98 -39.78 18.13 13.61
CA ASP A 98 -41.10 18.02 14.21
C ASP A 98 -41.60 16.57 14.11
N ALA A 99 -41.39 15.92 12.97
CA ALA A 99 -41.70 14.49 12.81
C ALA A 99 -40.86 13.60 13.72
N ALA A 100 -39.58 13.93 13.94
CA ALA A 100 -38.72 13.20 14.86
C ALA A 100 -39.15 13.42 16.32
N PHE A 101 -39.52 14.65 16.67
CA PHE A 101 -40.06 14.99 17.99
C PHE A 101 -41.34 14.23 18.29
N GLU A 102 -42.31 14.21 17.37
CA GLU A 102 -43.57 13.49 17.55
C GLU A 102 -43.37 11.98 17.73
N ARG A 103 -42.39 11.37 17.04
CA ARG A 103 -42.05 9.95 17.30
C ARG A 103 -41.53 9.74 18.72
N MET A 104 -40.68 10.64 19.21
CA MET A 104 -40.10 10.54 20.55
C MET A 104 -41.11 10.89 21.65
N ARG A 105 -42.01 11.83 21.40
CA ARG A 105 -43.13 12.20 22.28
C ARG A 105 -44.09 11.02 22.46
N LYS A 106 -44.52 10.40 21.36
CA LYS A 106 -45.40 9.21 21.38
C LYS A 106 -44.73 8.00 22.04
N ALA A 107 -43.40 7.92 22.03
CA ALA A 107 -42.66 6.90 22.75
C ALA A 107 -42.57 7.16 24.26
N GLY A 108 -43.12 8.28 24.77
CA GLY A 108 -43.12 8.63 26.19
C GLY A 108 -41.72 8.96 26.74
N LEU A 109 -40.79 9.36 25.87
CA LEU A 109 -39.39 9.57 26.26
C LEU A 109 -39.16 10.91 26.97
N PHE A 110 -40.08 11.87 26.80
CA PHE A 110 -39.97 13.21 27.38
C PHE A 110 -40.77 13.32 28.67
N GLN A 111 -40.16 13.87 29.72
CA GLN A 111 -40.89 14.23 30.94
C GLN A 111 -41.68 15.53 30.79
N SER A 112 -41.27 16.42 29.87
CA SER A 112 -41.90 17.73 29.65
C SER A 112 -43.00 17.74 28.60
N ALA A 113 -43.09 16.69 27.77
CA ALA A 113 -44.09 16.56 26.72
C ALA A 113 -44.66 15.13 26.80
N SER A 114 -45.85 15.02 27.38
CA SER A 114 -46.54 13.74 27.56
C SER A 114 -47.03 13.19 26.21
N ALA A 115 -47.34 11.89 26.13
CA ALA A 115 -47.85 11.27 24.92
C ALA A 115 -49.37 11.49 24.69
N ASP A 116 -50.09 11.94 25.73
CA ASP A 116 -51.56 11.91 25.81
C ASP A 116 -52.22 13.30 25.63
N ASP A 117 -51.43 14.36 25.48
CA ASP A 117 -51.88 15.71 25.10
C ASP A 117 -51.92 15.93 23.57
#